data_AF-A0A847WSL3-F1
#
_entry.id   AF-A0A847WSL3-F1
#
_cell.length_a   1.000
_cell.length_b   1.000
_cell.length_c   1.000
_cell.angle_alpha   90.00
_cell.angle_beta   90.00
_cell.angle_gamma   90.00
#
_symmetry.space_group_name_H-M   'P 1'
#
loop_
_entity.id
_entity.type
_entity.pdbx_description
1 polymer ?
#
loop_
_entity_poly.entity_id
_entity_poly.type
_entity_poly.pdbx_seq_one_letter_code
_entity_poly.pdbx_strand_id
1 'polypeptide(L)' 'SAVADKRNKIPRKSLNYRTPLEVFLSYIDESHLSSLN' A
#
# COMPACT_ATOMS: atom_id res chain seq x y z
N SER A 1 -10.71 9.28 1.64
CA SER A 1 -12.14 8.90 1.76
C SER A 1 -12.21 7.73 2.70
N ALA A 2 -12.98 7.82 3.78
CA ALA A 2 -12.94 6.87 4.90
C ALA A 2 -13.07 5.39 4.47
N VAL A 3 -13.81 5.11 3.39
CA VAL A 3 -13.94 3.75 2.84
C VAL A 3 -12.63 3.25 2.23
N ALA A 4 -11.93 4.09 1.46
CA ALA A 4 -10.64 3.74 0.87
C ALA A 4 -9.58 3.55 1.95
N ASP A 5 -9.56 4.43 2.95
CA ASP A 5 -8.61 4.38 4.07
C ASP A 5 -8.78 3.08 4.88
N LYS A 6 -10.02 2.63 5.07
CA LYS A 6 -10.33 1.33 5.66
C LYS A 6 -9.86 0.18 4.77
N ARG A 7 -10.12 0.23 3.46
CA ARG A 7 -9.77 -0.86 2.52
C ARG A 7 -8.26 -1.04 2.35
N ASN A 8 -7.50 0.05 2.36
CA ASN A 8 -6.05 0.07 2.19
C ASN A 8 -5.31 -0.65 3.33
N LYS A 9 -5.95 -0.85 4.48
CA LYS A 9 -5.41 -1.52 5.66
C LYS A 9 -5.87 -2.98 5.83
N ILE A 10 -6.72 -3.51 4.93
CA ILE A 10 -7.26 -4.87 5.07
C ILE A 10 -6.47 -5.86 4.21
N PRO A 11 -5.87 -6.91 4.81
CA PRO A 11 -5.23 -8.00 4.08
C PRO A 11 -6.12 -8.67 3.03
N ARG A 12 -5.54 -9.03 1.88
CA ARG A 12 -6.24 -9.75 0.80
C ARG A 12 -5.57 -11.09 0.50
N LYS A 13 -6.35 -12.17 0.46
CA LYS A 13 -5.86 -13.52 0.11
C LYS A 13 -5.15 -13.54 -1.25
N SER A 14 -5.69 -12.83 -2.25
CA SER A 14 -5.08 -12.70 -3.59
C SER A 14 -3.73 -11.95 -3.58
N LEU A 15 -3.43 -11.19 -2.53
CA LEU A 15 -2.17 -10.48 -2.35
C LEU A 15 -1.22 -11.24 -1.40
N ASN A 16 -1.43 -12.55 -1.22
CA ASN A 16 -0.73 -13.37 -0.22
C ASN A 16 -0.90 -12.81 1.20
N TYR A 17 -2.12 -12.40 1.54
CA TYR A 17 -2.49 -11.79 2.82
C TYR A 17 -1.77 -10.48 3.15
N ARG A 18 -1.27 -9.76 2.13
CA ARG A 18 -0.81 -8.37 2.28
C ARG A 18 -1.94 -7.37 2.06
N THR A 19 -1.79 -6.18 2.60
CA THR A 19 -2.71 -5.06 2.38
C THR A 19 -2.46 -4.39 1.02
N PRO A 20 -3.48 -3.74 0.42
CA PRO A 20 -3.28 -2.98 -0.80
C PRO A 20 -2.18 -1.90 -0.67
N LEU A 21 -2.08 -1.26 0.50
CA LEU A 21 -1.06 -0.24 0.74
C LEU A 21 0.35 -0.81 0.79
N GLU A 22 0.57 -1.94 1.47
CA GLU A 22 1.87 -2.63 1.49
C GLU A 22 2.33 -3.03 0.09
N VAL A 23 1.42 -3.58 -0.71
CA VAL A 23 1.73 -3.97 -2.09
C VAL A 23 2.08 -2.75 -2.94
N PHE A 24 1.30 -1.66 -2.81
CA PHE A 24 1.61 -0.41 -3.51
C PHE A 24 2.98 0.14 -3.14
N LEU A 25 3.32 0.21 -1.84
CA LEU A 25 4.61 0.68 -1.37
C LEU A 25 5.76 -0.22 -1.85
N SER A 26 5.53 -1.52 -2.05
CA SER A 26 6.55 -2.42 -2.61
C SER A 26 6.89 -2.19 -4.08
N TYR A 27 6.05 -1.44 -4.82
CA TYR A 27 6.33 -1.04 -6.21
C TYR A 27 7.00 0.33 -6.31
N ILE A 28 7.10 1.06 -5.21
CA ILE A 28 7.72 2.39 -5.19
C ILE A 28 9.18 2.23 -4.79
N ASP A 29 10.07 2.71 -5.65
CA ASP A 29 11.50 2.75 -5.32
C ASP A 29 11.76 3.78 -4.21
N GLU A 30 12.78 3.54 -3.39
CA GLU A 30 13.20 4.48 -2.33
C GLU A 30 13.52 5.87 -2.88
N SER A 31 13.95 5.99 -4.13
CA SER A 31 14.19 7.27 -4.81
C SER A 31 12.90 8.10 -4.95
N HIS A 32 11.76 7.47 -5.22
CA HIS A 32 10.48 8.14 -5.30
C HIS A 32 9.98 8.57 -3.92
N LEU A 33 10.18 7.73 -2.90
CA LEU A 33 9.83 8.06 -1.52
C LEU A 33 10.67 9.23 -0.97
N SER A 34 11.96 9.24 -1.26
CA SER A 34 12.87 10.30 -0.80
C SER A 34 12.56 11.67 -1.43
N SER A 35 11.96 11.70 -2.63
CA SER A 35 11.48 12.94 -3.27
C SER A 35 10.25 13.57 -2.60
N LEU A 36 9.61 12.84 -1.68
CA LEU A 36 8.39 13.26 -0.98
C LEU A 36 8.67 13.97 0.36
N ASN A 37 9.94 13.99 0.80
CA ASN A 37 10.40 14.65 2.03
C ASN A 37 10.72 16.13 1.82
#